data_AF-A0A822HA32-F1
#
_entry.id   AF-A0A822HA32-F1
#
_cell.length_a   1.000
_cell.length_b   1.000
_cell.length_c   1.000
_cell.angle_alpha   90.00
_cell.angle_beta   90.00
_cell.angle_gamma   90.00
#
_symmetry.space_group_name_H-M   'P 1'
#
loop_
_entity.id
_entity.type
_entity.pdbx_description
1 polymer ?
#
loop_
_entity_poly.entity_id
_entity_poly.type
_entity_poly.pdbx_seq_one_letter_code
_entity_poly.pdbx_strand_id
1 'polypeptide(L)'
;MDPRQARPDWMIITVLPVPPMCVRPSVLVFGTARSQDDLTYNLANILKANKTLREDEQRGAASHIFDEHLQYLQYHCATLIDNDMPGMPQSCHKSGRPLKSIKARLKGKEGRIRGNLMGKRVDFSGRTVITPDPNLSIDQVGVPRSIAQNLTVPEIVTPFNIEWLQELIR
;
A
#
# COMPACT_ATOMS: atom_id res chain seq x y z
N MET A 1 16.70 25.59 8.27
CA MET A 1 16.49 24.59 7.19
C MET A 1 17.60 24.75 6.18
N ASP A 2 18.19 23.67 5.66
CA ASP A 2 19.21 23.76 4.59
C ASP A 2 18.52 24.21 3.28
N PRO A 3 18.90 25.35 2.68
CA PRO A 3 18.31 25.85 1.43
C PRO A 3 18.43 24.90 0.24
N ARG A 4 19.34 23.91 0.29
CA ARG A 4 19.51 22.93 -0.79
C ARG A 4 18.52 21.77 -0.70
N GLN A 5 17.98 21.49 0.48
CA GLN A 5 17.16 20.29 0.74
C GLN A 5 15.75 20.60 1.23
N ALA A 6 15.54 21.76 1.87
CA ALA A 6 14.25 22.11 2.46
C ALA A 6 14.07 23.64 2.42
N ARG A 7 13.68 24.17 1.26
CA ARG A 7 13.29 25.58 1.19
C ARG A 7 11.84 25.77 1.67
N PRO A 8 11.53 26.81 2.46
CA PRO A 8 10.17 27.03 2.97
C PRO A 8 9.09 27.17 1.91
N ASP A 9 9.41 27.73 0.74
CA ASP A 9 8.50 27.84 -0.41
C ASP A 9 8.03 26.49 -0.93
N TRP A 10 8.77 25.41 -0.71
CA TRP A 10 8.37 24.05 -1.12
C TRP A 10 7.29 23.43 -0.22
N MET A 11 6.97 24.06 0.91
CA MET A 11 5.82 23.63 1.73
C MET A 11 4.48 23.95 1.05
N ILE A 12 4.48 24.90 0.11
CA ILE A 12 3.31 25.25 -0.70
C ILE A 12 3.36 24.41 -1.98
N ILE A 13 2.37 23.53 -2.15
CA ILE A 13 2.32 22.62 -3.30
C ILE A 13 1.83 23.38 -4.53
N THR A 14 2.75 23.71 -5.44
CA THR A 14 2.43 24.27 -6.76
C THR A 14 2.29 23.19 -7.82
N VAL A 15 3.06 22.10 -7.69
CA VAL A 15 3.02 20.93 -8.57
C VAL A 15 2.82 19.68 -7.71
N LEU A 16 1.68 19.00 -7.89
CA LEU A 16 1.37 17.78 -7.16
C LEU A 16 1.90 16.55 -7.91
N PRO A 17 2.83 15.76 -7.34
CA PRO A 17 3.33 14.55 -7.98
C PRO A 17 2.26 13.45 -7.99
N VAL A 18 2.05 12.83 -9.15
CA VAL A 18 1.11 11.70 -9.30
C VAL A 18 1.86 10.38 -9.15
N PRO A 19 1.52 9.53 -8.16
CA PRO A 19 2.22 8.26 -7.97
C PRO A 19 1.94 7.28 -9.13
N PRO A 20 2.91 6.40 -9.45
CA PRO A 20 2.76 5.39 -10.50
C PRO A 20 1.79 4.27 -10.11
N MET A 21 1.38 3.45 -11.08
CA MET A 21 0.40 2.37 -10.90
C MET A 21 0.78 1.33 -9.84
N CYS A 22 2.07 1.11 -9.58
CA CYS A 22 2.52 0.19 -8.53
C CYS A 22 2.15 0.64 -7.10
N VAL A 23 1.95 1.95 -6.89
CA VAL A 23 1.52 2.51 -5.59
C VAL A 23 -0.01 2.55 -5.49
N ARG A 24 -0.70 2.64 -6.63
CA ARG A 24 -2.17 2.71 -6.76
C ARG A 24 -2.71 1.61 -7.69
N PRO A 25 -2.59 0.33 -7.30
CA PRO A 25 -2.94 -0.79 -8.16
C PRO A 25 -4.44 -0.83 -8.47
N SER A 26 -4.81 -1.14 -9.71
CA SER A 26 -6.20 -1.44 -10.07
C SER A 26 -6.46 -2.93 -9.94
N VAL A 27 -7.64 -3.28 -9.42
CA VAL A 27 -8.09 -4.67 -9.28
C VAL A 27 -9.19 -4.95 -10.28
N LEU A 28 -9.03 -6.00 -11.08
CA LEU A 28 -10.07 -6.52 -11.95
C LEU A 28 -10.97 -7.46 -11.13
N VAL A 29 -12.24 -7.11 -10.99
CA VAL A 29 -13.25 -8.01 -10.42
C VAL A 29 -13.80 -8.85 -11.57
N PHE A 30 -13.84 -10.17 -11.38
CA PHE A 30 -14.22 -11.18 -12.39
C PHE A 30 -15.33 -10.68 -13.35
N GLY A 31 -14.97 -10.51 -14.63
CA GLY A 31 -15.91 -10.32 -15.73
C GLY A 31 -15.84 -8.97 -16.44
N THR A 32 -15.97 -7.83 -15.75
CA THR A 32 -16.14 -6.54 -16.46
C THR A 32 -15.82 -5.28 -15.65
N ALA A 33 -15.84 -5.33 -14.31
CA ALA A 33 -15.68 -4.13 -13.48
C ALA A 33 -14.23 -3.93 -13.02
N ARG A 34 -13.61 -2.82 -13.43
CA ARG A 34 -12.33 -2.35 -12.88
C ARG A 34 -12.59 -1.58 -11.58
N SER A 35 -12.09 -2.11 -10.47
CA SER A 35 -12.01 -1.36 -9.22
C SER A 35 -10.69 -0.60 -9.18
N GLN A 36 -10.76 0.73 -9.10
CA GLN A 36 -9.60 1.59 -8.98
C GLN A 36 -9.24 1.78 -7.51
N ASP A 37 -7.95 1.98 -7.24
CA ASP A 37 -7.46 2.30 -5.90
C ASP A 37 -8.04 3.64 -5.37
N ASP A 38 -8.23 3.74 -4.06
CA ASP A 38 -8.73 4.94 -3.37
C ASP A 38 -7.93 6.22 -3.73
N LEU A 39 -6.62 6.12 -3.93
CA LEU A 39 -5.78 7.26 -4.33
C LEU A 39 -6.13 7.73 -5.75
N THR A 40 -6.43 6.80 -6.67
CA THR A 40 -6.85 7.15 -8.03
C THR A 40 -8.18 7.89 -8.02
N TYR A 41 -9.12 7.49 -7.14
CA TYR A 41 -10.39 8.20 -6.99
C TYR A 41 -10.20 9.63 -6.47
N ASN A 42 -9.35 9.81 -5.44
CA ASN A 42 -9.06 11.15 -4.92
C ASN A 42 -8.34 12.03 -5.97
N LEU A 43 -7.32 11.50 -6.65
CA LEU A 43 -6.61 12.19 -7.73
C LEU A 43 -7.54 12.64 -8.87
N ALA A 44 -8.55 11.83 -9.22
CA ALA A 44 -9.55 12.21 -10.20
C ALA A 44 -10.41 13.39 -9.74
N ASN A 45 -10.73 13.50 -8.44
CA ASN A 45 -11.45 14.64 -7.88
C ASN A 45 -10.58 15.90 -7.85
N ILE A 46 -9.30 15.78 -7.48
CA ILE A 46 -8.33 16.89 -7.56
C ILE A 46 -8.25 17.42 -8.99
N LEU A 47 -8.14 16.53 -9.98
CA LEU A 47 -8.06 16.93 -11.39
C LEU A 47 -9.33 17.68 -11.85
N LYS A 48 -10.51 17.20 -11.44
CA LYS A 48 -11.78 17.86 -11.74
C LYS A 48 -11.85 19.25 -11.10
N ALA A 49 -11.56 19.35 -9.81
CA ALA A 49 -11.57 20.62 -9.08
C ALA A 49 -10.58 21.63 -9.69
N ASN A 50 -9.37 21.19 -10.05
CA ASN A 50 -8.37 22.04 -10.69
C ASN A 50 -8.81 22.53 -12.08
N LYS A 51 -9.49 21.66 -12.87
CA LYS A 51 -10.03 22.05 -14.17
C LYS A 51 -11.13 23.10 -14.01
N THR A 52 -12.07 22.89 -13.08
CA THR A 52 -13.13 23.85 -12.77
C THR A 52 -12.55 25.20 -12.36
N LEU A 53 -11.58 25.22 -11.44
CA LEU A 53 -10.94 26.44 -10.97
C LEU A 53 -10.28 27.24 -12.11
N ARG A 54 -9.58 26.53 -13.03
CA ARG A 54 -8.99 27.16 -14.23
C ARG A 54 -10.03 27.72 -15.19
N GLU A 55 -11.16 27.02 -15.36
CA GLU A 55 -12.24 27.51 -16.21
C GLU A 55 -12.91 28.76 -15.63
N ASP A 56 -13.06 28.81 -14.30
CA ASP A 56 -13.64 29.96 -13.61
C ASP A 56 -12.73 31.20 -13.66
N GLU A 57 -11.42 30.99 -13.57
CA GLU A 57 -10.43 32.05 -13.79
C GLU A 57 -10.54 32.63 -15.21
N GLN A 58 -10.69 31.78 -16.22
CA GLN A 58 -10.82 32.21 -17.62
C GLN A 58 -12.15 32.94 -17.90
N ARG A 59 -13.24 32.53 -17.24
CA ARG A 59 -14.55 33.15 -17.40
C ARG A 59 -14.72 34.44 -16.57
N GLY A 60 -13.78 34.74 -15.67
CA GLY A 60 -13.91 35.86 -14.75
C GLY A 60 -15.04 35.65 -13.73
N ALA A 61 -15.12 34.45 -13.14
CA ALA A 61 -16.10 34.15 -12.10
C ALA A 61 -15.97 35.13 -10.91
N ALA A 62 -17.07 35.35 -10.19
CA ALA A 62 -17.08 36.20 -9.01
C ALA A 62 -16.11 35.68 -7.95
N SER A 63 -15.43 36.60 -7.23
CA SER A 63 -14.41 36.26 -6.22
C SER A 63 -14.88 35.22 -5.21
N HIS A 64 -16.13 35.33 -4.73
CA HIS A 64 -16.67 34.39 -3.76
C HIS A 64 -16.78 32.95 -4.30
N ILE A 65 -17.15 32.78 -5.57
CA ILE A 65 -17.25 31.45 -6.20
C ILE A 65 -15.85 30.87 -6.40
N PHE A 66 -14.91 31.71 -6.81
CA PHE A 66 -13.51 31.32 -6.98
C PHE A 66 -12.90 30.85 -5.64
N ASP A 67 -13.12 31.58 -4.55
CA ASP A 67 -12.63 31.23 -3.22
C ASP A 67 -13.23 29.91 -2.71
N GLU A 68 -14.51 29.65 -3.00
CA GLU A 68 -15.16 28.37 -2.66
C GLU A 68 -14.54 27.19 -3.42
N HIS A 69 -14.31 27.33 -4.72
CA HIS A 69 -13.66 26.30 -5.53
C HIS A 69 -12.19 26.10 -5.15
N LEU A 70 -11.51 27.16 -4.74
CA LEU A 70 -10.14 27.09 -4.22
C LEU A 70 -10.10 26.27 -2.92
N GLN A 71 -11.02 26.53 -1.99
CA GLN A 71 -11.16 25.73 -0.76
C GLN A 71 -11.49 24.28 -1.06
N TYR A 72 -12.33 24.03 -2.09
CA TYR A 72 -12.67 22.67 -2.52
C TYR A 72 -11.46 21.91 -3.09
N LEU A 73 -10.61 22.58 -3.89
CA LEU A 73 -9.36 21.99 -4.36
C LEU A 73 -8.41 21.70 -3.19
N GLN A 74 -8.25 22.65 -2.28
CA GLN A 74 -7.43 22.50 -1.09
C GLN A 74 -7.90 21.32 -0.23
N TYR A 75 -9.21 21.13 -0.12
CA TYR A 75 -9.82 20.01 0.60
C TYR A 75 -9.38 18.64 0.04
N HIS A 76 -9.47 18.45 -1.28
CA HIS A 76 -9.07 17.17 -1.89
C HIS A 76 -7.55 16.95 -1.82
N CYS A 77 -6.75 18.01 -1.99
CA CYS A 77 -5.30 17.93 -1.82
C CYS A 77 -4.91 17.54 -0.38
N ALA A 78 -5.57 18.10 0.64
CA ALA A 78 -5.33 17.76 2.04
C ALA A 78 -5.72 16.32 2.35
N THR A 79 -6.93 15.90 1.95
CA THR A 79 -7.46 14.55 2.22
C THR A 79 -6.71 13.43 1.49
N LEU A 80 -6.02 13.74 0.38
CA LEU A 80 -5.10 12.79 -0.29
C LEU A 80 -3.98 12.35 0.66
N ILE A 81 -3.40 13.30 1.41
CA ILE A 81 -2.32 13.06 2.35
C ILE A 81 -2.88 12.53 3.68
N ASP A 82 -3.85 13.25 4.24
CA ASP A 82 -4.45 12.95 5.53
C ASP A 82 -5.97 13.16 5.51
N ASN A 83 -6.71 12.06 5.56
CA ASN A 83 -8.17 12.07 5.57
C ASN A 83 -8.74 12.00 7.01
N ASP A 84 -7.88 11.99 8.03
CA ASP A 84 -8.28 11.90 9.45
C ASP A 84 -7.94 13.21 10.19
N MET A 85 -8.01 14.33 9.47
CA MET A 85 -7.68 15.65 10.01
C MET A 85 -8.83 16.14 10.91
N PRO A 86 -8.54 16.60 12.15
CA PRO A 86 -9.58 17.07 13.07
C PRO A 86 -10.26 18.33 12.53
N GLY A 87 -11.59 18.39 12.63
CA GLY A 87 -12.38 19.54 12.18
C GLY A 87 -12.68 19.57 10.68
N MET A 88 -12.22 18.58 9.91
CA MET A 88 -12.47 18.47 8.47
C MET A 88 -13.35 17.25 8.16
N PRO A 89 -14.35 17.37 7.28
CA PRO A 89 -15.18 16.23 6.92
C PRO A 89 -14.36 15.18 6.16
N GLN A 90 -14.56 13.90 6.46
CA GLN A 90 -13.83 12.83 5.79
C GLN A 90 -14.29 12.67 4.35
N SER A 91 -13.33 12.52 3.43
CA SER A 91 -13.60 12.20 2.04
C SER A 91 -13.99 10.74 1.92
N CYS A 92 -15.20 10.49 1.43
CA CYS A 92 -15.79 9.16 1.33
C CYS A 92 -16.07 8.77 -0.12
N HIS A 93 -16.05 7.46 -0.38
CA HIS A 93 -16.66 6.91 -1.57
C HIS A 93 -18.17 7.18 -1.58
N LYS A 94 -18.81 7.00 -2.76
CA LYS A 94 -20.27 7.03 -2.89
C LYS A 94 -21.01 6.07 -1.95
N SER A 95 -20.33 5.00 -1.51
CA SER A 95 -20.84 4.04 -0.53
C SER A 95 -20.73 4.49 0.93
N GLY A 96 -20.19 5.68 1.21
CA GLY A 96 -19.95 6.18 2.56
C GLY A 96 -18.66 5.65 3.22
N ARG A 97 -17.94 4.71 2.59
CA ARG A 97 -16.63 4.26 3.10
C ARG A 97 -15.59 5.39 2.96
N PRO A 98 -14.84 5.75 4.02
CA PRO A 98 -13.77 6.73 3.92
C PRO A 98 -12.63 6.25 3.02
N LEU A 99 -12.06 7.16 2.24
CA LEU A 99 -10.90 6.90 1.38
C LEU A 99 -9.64 6.70 2.23
N LYS A 100 -8.83 5.69 1.90
CA LYS A 100 -7.53 5.48 2.55
C LYS A 100 -6.48 6.45 2.00
N SER A 101 -6.13 7.46 2.80
CA SER A 101 -5.06 8.43 2.51
C SER A 101 -3.66 7.82 2.57
N ILE A 102 -2.65 8.57 2.10
CA ILE A 102 -1.25 8.14 2.17
C ILE A 102 -0.80 7.92 3.62
N LYS A 103 -1.11 8.85 4.52
CA LYS A 103 -0.77 8.72 5.95
C LYS A 103 -1.41 7.48 6.57
N ALA A 104 -2.66 7.18 6.25
CA ALA A 104 -3.37 6.00 6.73
C ALA A 104 -2.73 4.69 6.25
N ARG A 105 -2.11 4.67 5.06
CA ARG A 105 -1.36 3.51 4.56
C ARG A 105 -0.05 3.29 5.31
N LEU A 106 0.57 4.35 5.80
CA LEU A 106 1.88 4.28 6.48
C LEU A 106 1.75 4.00 7.98
N LYS A 107 0.77 4.63 8.64
CA LYS A 107 0.54 4.54 10.09
C LYS A 107 -0.24 3.26 10.47
N GLY A 108 -0.09 2.84 11.72
CA GLY A 108 -0.93 1.82 12.35
C GLY A 108 -0.30 0.43 12.41
N LYS A 109 -1.00 -0.51 13.04
CA LYS A 109 -0.54 -1.90 13.21
C LYS A 109 -0.41 -2.61 11.86
N GLU A 110 -1.38 -2.41 10.98
CA GLU A 110 -1.41 -2.94 9.61
C GLU A 110 -0.84 -1.95 8.57
N GLY A 111 -0.23 -0.85 9.01
CA GLY A 111 0.42 0.11 8.13
C GLY A 111 1.71 -0.44 7.53
N ARG A 112 2.21 0.17 6.46
CA ARG A 112 3.40 -0.34 5.74
C ARG A 112 4.64 -0.49 6.62
N ILE A 113 4.89 0.43 7.55
CA ILE A 113 6.11 0.38 8.38
C ILE A 113 6.07 -0.84 9.30
N ARG A 114 5.02 -0.96 10.11
CA ARG A 114 4.93 -2.06 11.08
C ARG A 114 4.51 -3.39 10.46
N GLY A 115 3.52 -3.37 9.57
CA GLY A 115 2.90 -4.56 9.00
C GLY A 115 3.61 -5.14 7.78
N ASN A 116 4.48 -4.40 7.09
CA ASN A 116 5.17 -4.91 5.90
C ASN A 116 6.69 -4.87 6.02
N LEU A 117 7.25 -3.87 6.69
CA LEU A 117 8.71 -3.74 6.85
C LEU A 117 9.22 -4.42 8.13
N MET A 118 8.53 -4.27 9.28
CA MET A 118 8.96 -4.90 10.53
C MET A 118 8.50 -6.36 10.69
N GLY A 119 7.36 -6.73 10.11
CA GLY A 119 6.83 -8.09 10.19
C GLY A 119 6.17 -8.49 8.88
N LYS A 120 6.90 -9.17 8.00
CA LYS A 120 6.38 -9.64 6.72
C LYS A 120 5.96 -11.11 6.82
N ARG A 121 4.99 -11.50 5.99
CA ARG A 121 4.78 -12.93 5.71
C ARG A 121 6.00 -13.48 4.98
N VAL A 122 6.40 -14.67 5.39
CA VAL A 122 7.58 -15.36 4.86
C VAL A 122 7.15 -16.65 4.19
N ASP A 123 7.84 -16.98 3.10
CA ASP A 123 7.73 -18.27 2.43
C ASP A 123 8.55 -19.31 3.22
N PHE A 124 8.40 -20.60 2.86
CA PHE A 124 9.13 -21.71 3.50
C PHE A 124 8.92 -21.83 5.02
N SER A 125 7.68 -21.62 5.48
CA SER A 125 7.31 -21.81 6.89
C SER A 125 6.08 -22.72 7.02
N GLY A 126 6.03 -23.51 8.10
CA GLY A 126 4.91 -24.37 8.45
C GLY A 126 4.41 -24.09 9.87
N ARG A 127 3.11 -24.30 10.12
CA ARG A 127 2.51 -24.19 11.45
C ARG A 127 1.53 -25.34 11.67
N THR A 128 1.69 -26.05 12.77
CA THR A 128 0.80 -27.14 13.19
C THR A 128 0.70 -27.20 14.72
N VAL A 129 -0.21 -28.02 15.24
CA VAL A 129 -0.39 -28.28 16.67
C VAL A 129 0.76 -29.13 17.21
N ILE A 130 1.23 -28.82 18.41
CA ILE A 130 2.30 -29.57 19.10
C ILE A 130 1.73 -30.75 19.90
N THR A 131 2.49 -31.85 20.01
CA THR A 131 2.14 -33.03 20.82
C THR A 131 3.42 -33.55 21.48
N PRO A 132 3.38 -33.99 22.76
CA PRO A 132 4.58 -34.47 23.44
C PRO A 132 5.03 -35.84 22.91
N ASP A 133 6.34 -36.04 22.74
CA ASP A 133 6.96 -37.32 22.42
C ASP A 133 8.24 -37.50 23.27
N PRO A 134 8.29 -38.47 24.21
CA PRO A 134 9.44 -38.68 25.07
C PRO A 134 10.64 -39.33 24.38
N ASN A 135 10.49 -39.81 23.14
CA ASN A 135 11.57 -40.49 22.41
C ASN A 135 12.45 -39.53 21.59
N LEU A 136 12.12 -38.23 21.55
CA LEU A 136 12.89 -37.22 20.85
C LEU A 136 13.93 -36.57 21.78
N SER A 137 15.11 -36.29 21.22
CA SER A 137 16.15 -35.53 21.91
C SER A 137 15.77 -34.05 22.03
N ILE A 138 16.43 -33.30 22.93
CA ILE A 138 16.07 -31.90 23.24
C ILE A 138 16.25 -30.94 22.04
N ASP A 139 17.10 -31.33 21.10
CA ASP A 139 17.46 -30.61 19.86
C ASP A 139 16.64 -31.08 18.65
N GLN A 140 15.76 -32.07 18.81
CA GLN A 140 14.95 -32.64 17.74
C GLN A 140 13.52 -32.11 17.74
N VAL A 141 12.92 -32.05 16.55
CA VAL A 141 11.50 -31.72 16.36
C VAL A 141 10.86 -32.68 15.36
N GLY A 142 9.72 -33.27 15.74
CA GLY A 142 8.94 -34.11 14.84
C GLY A 142 8.24 -33.27 13.78
N VAL A 143 8.57 -33.50 12.50
CA VAL A 143 7.91 -32.83 11.37
C VAL A 143 7.00 -33.82 10.64
N PRO A 144 5.69 -33.54 10.50
CA PRO A 144 4.79 -34.38 9.72
C PRO A 144 5.23 -34.49 8.27
N ARG A 145 5.09 -35.69 7.67
CA ARG A 145 5.46 -35.93 6.26
C ARG A 145 4.76 -34.96 5.31
N SER A 146 3.50 -34.60 5.57
CA SER A 146 2.75 -33.62 4.77
C SER A 146 3.37 -32.23 4.76
N ILE A 147 4.03 -31.80 5.84
CA ILE A 147 4.75 -30.51 5.90
C ILE A 147 6.12 -30.66 5.25
N ALA A 148 6.84 -31.74 5.56
CA ALA A 148 8.17 -32.01 5.01
C ALA A 148 8.17 -32.12 3.48
N GLN A 149 7.10 -32.71 2.89
CA GLN A 149 6.96 -32.81 1.43
C GLN A 149 6.69 -31.46 0.74
N ASN A 150 6.19 -30.47 1.47
CA ASN A 150 5.92 -29.13 0.93
C ASN A 150 7.08 -28.15 1.15
N LEU A 151 7.89 -28.34 2.19
CA LEU A 151 9.04 -27.50 2.49
C LEU A 151 10.27 -28.00 1.73
N THR A 152 10.81 -27.17 0.84
CA THR A 152 12.01 -27.48 0.08
C THR A 152 13.19 -26.64 0.55
N VAL A 153 14.40 -27.21 0.44
CA VAL A 153 15.66 -26.52 0.68
C VAL A 153 16.47 -26.54 -0.62
N PRO A 154 16.85 -25.37 -1.17
CA PRO A 154 17.67 -25.34 -2.38
C PRO A 154 19.11 -25.73 -2.05
N GLU A 155 19.54 -26.88 -2.56
CA GLU A 155 20.93 -27.35 -2.46
C GLU A 155 21.66 -27.22 -3.80
N ILE A 156 22.89 -26.70 -3.77
CA ILE A 156 23.72 -26.52 -4.97
C ILE A 156 24.39 -27.85 -5.30
N VAL A 157 24.34 -28.25 -6.57
CA VAL A 157 25.02 -29.46 -7.04
C VAL A 157 26.54 -29.29 -6.96
N THR A 158 27.19 -30.26 -6.35
CA THR A 158 28.63 -30.40 -6.23
C THR A 158 29.03 -31.81 -6.67
N PRO A 159 30.32 -32.06 -7.00
CA PRO A 159 30.78 -33.41 -7.33
C PRO A 159 30.51 -34.46 -6.24
N PHE A 160 30.31 -34.03 -4.99
CA PHE A 160 30.11 -34.92 -3.84
C PHE A 160 28.65 -35.33 -3.62
N ASN A 161 27.67 -34.50 -4.01
CA ASN A 161 26.24 -34.76 -3.77
C ASN A 161 25.46 -35.10 -5.05
N ILE A 162 26.12 -35.09 -6.22
CA ILE A 162 25.47 -35.28 -7.52
C ILE A 162 24.70 -36.59 -7.62
N GLU A 163 25.28 -37.70 -7.18
CA GLU A 163 24.64 -39.02 -7.24
C GLU A 163 23.41 -39.09 -6.33
N TRP A 164 23.53 -38.55 -5.11
CA TRP A 164 22.44 -38.53 -4.13
C TRP A 164 21.29 -37.62 -4.56
N LEU A 165 21.58 -36.40 -5.05
CA LEU A 165 20.55 -35.50 -5.57
C LEU A 165 19.86 -36.05 -6.82
N GLN A 166 20.58 -36.80 -7.67
CA GLN A 166 19.97 -37.50 -8.81
C GLN A 166 18.97 -38.57 -8.37
N GLU A 167 19.24 -39.29 -7.28
CA GLU A 167 18.32 -40.28 -6.72
C GLU A 167 17.04 -39.62 -6.16
N LEU A 168 17.15 -38.47 -5.50
CA LEU A 168 15.99 -37.75 -4.93
C LEU A 168 15.02 -37.18 -5.99
N ILE A 169 15.49 -36.96 -7.21
CA ILE A 169 14.68 -36.45 -8.33
C ILE A 169 13.99 -37.58 -9.10
N ARG A 170 14.54 -38.80 -9.06
CA ARG A 170 14.10 -39.94 -9.87
C ARG A 170 12.78 -40.54 -9.40
#